data_AF-A0A381X697-F1
#
_entry.id   AF-A0A381X697-F1
#
_cell.length_a   1.000
_cell.length_b   1.000
_cell.length_c   1.000
_cell.angle_alpha   90.00
_cell.angle_beta   90.00
_cell.angle_gamma   90.00
#
_symmetry.space_group_name_H-M   'P 1'
#
loop_
_entity.id
_entity.type
_entity.pdbx_description
1 polymer ?
#
loop_
_entity_poly.entity_id
_entity_poly.type
_entity_poly.pdbx_seq_one_letter_code
_entity_poly.pdbx_strand_id
1 'polypeptide(L)'
;MAQISIVTCGAYRDGVAFSTTADRAKLLNLERDARCSLMVSKQDWGSYIVFEGKATILSSENTSADGLRDALRDVYRAATSGDHPNWPEYDQAMIDDRRVAVIVVPGQIYGTAV
;
A
#
# COMPACT_ATOMS: atom_id res chain seq x y z
N MET A 1 11.12 -18.46 -2.16
CA MET A 1 10.11 -18.32 -3.24
C MET A 1 9.42 -16.98 -3.08
N ALA A 2 9.11 -16.31 -4.19
CA ALA A 2 8.32 -15.07 -4.16
C ALA A 2 6.86 -15.39 -3.82
N GLN A 3 6.23 -14.54 -3.01
CA GLN A 3 4.78 -14.55 -2.80
C GLN A 3 4.16 -13.40 -3.60
N ILE A 4 3.10 -13.68 -4.35
CA ILE A 4 2.43 -12.69 -5.22
C ILE A 4 1.00 -12.47 -4.72
N SER A 5 0.56 -11.22 -4.73
CA SER A 5 -0.83 -10.86 -4.45
C SER A 5 -1.23 -9.63 -5.24
N ILE A 6 -2.48 -9.58 -5.69
CA ILE A 6 -3.10 -8.37 -6.24
C ILE A 6 -3.46 -7.43 -5.07
N VAL A 7 -3.21 -6.14 -5.26
CA VAL A 7 -3.58 -5.07 -4.32
C VAL A 7 -4.16 -3.90 -5.10
N THR A 8 -5.12 -3.21 -4.49
CA THR A 8 -5.46 -1.84 -4.93
C THR A 8 -4.41 -0.90 -4.34
N CYS A 9 -3.80 -0.08 -5.18
CA CYS A 9 -2.72 0.83 -4.78
C CYS A 9 -2.88 2.18 -5.47
N GLY A 10 -2.19 3.20 -4.94
CA GLY A 10 -2.15 4.52 -5.53
C GLY A 10 -0.83 5.23 -5.28
N ALA A 11 -0.58 6.30 -6.03
CA ALA A 11 0.58 7.16 -5.83
C ALA A 11 0.49 7.83 -4.44
N TYR A 12 1.54 7.69 -3.64
CA TYR A 12 1.58 8.23 -2.28
C TYR A 12 3.00 8.68 -1.94
N ARG A 13 3.16 9.97 -1.63
CA ARG A 13 4.47 10.62 -1.47
C ARG A 13 5.35 10.35 -2.70
N ASP A 14 6.60 9.92 -2.50
CA ASP A 14 7.56 9.61 -3.56
C ASP A 14 7.45 8.17 -4.10
N GLY A 15 6.33 7.48 -3.85
CA GLY A 15 6.17 6.08 -4.18
C GLY A 15 4.73 5.63 -4.40
N VAL A 16 4.49 4.35 -4.16
CA VAL A 16 3.18 3.71 -4.30
C VAL A 16 2.79 3.10 -2.97
N ALA A 17 1.54 3.26 -2.56
CA ALA A 17 1.05 2.71 -1.30
C ALA A 17 -0.23 1.88 -1.47
N PHE A 18 -0.42 0.94 -0.54
CA PHE A 18 -1.62 0.13 -0.41
C PHE A 18 -1.90 -0.16 1.07
N SER A 19 -3.14 -0.58 1.37
CA SER A 19 -3.54 -1.04 2.70
C SER A 19 -3.69 -2.56 2.74
N THR A 20 -3.34 -3.18 3.87
CA THR A 20 -3.58 -4.60 4.13
C THR A 20 -3.88 -4.85 5.61
N THR A 21 -4.47 -6.01 5.96
CA THR A 21 -4.74 -6.37 7.37
C THR A 21 -3.48 -6.96 8.01
N ALA A 22 -3.32 -6.75 9.32
CA ALA A 22 -2.11 -7.11 10.07
C ALA A 22 -1.73 -8.61 10.00
N ASP A 23 -2.70 -9.49 9.72
CA ASP A 23 -2.54 -10.94 9.72
C ASP A 23 -2.19 -11.54 8.34
N ARG A 24 -2.08 -10.72 7.29
CA ARG A 24 -1.82 -11.25 5.95
C ARG A 24 -0.37 -11.70 5.82
N ALA A 25 -0.19 -12.84 5.15
CA ALA A 25 1.14 -13.35 4.79
C ALA A 25 2.03 -12.30 4.10
N LYS A 26 1.45 -11.43 3.26
CA LYS A 26 2.20 -10.35 2.60
C LYS A 26 2.81 -9.37 3.61
N LEU A 27 2.09 -9.03 4.68
CA LEU A 27 2.61 -8.11 5.69
C LEU A 27 3.71 -8.78 6.50
N LEU A 28 3.46 -9.98 7.03
CA LEU A 28 4.44 -10.74 7.80
C LEU A 28 5.74 -10.98 7.00
N ASN A 29 5.62 -11.18 5.69
CA ASN A 29 6.77 -11.28 4.80
C ASN A 29 7.54 -9.97 4.68
N LEU A 30 6.85 -8.83 4.55
CA LEU A 30 7.47 -7.50 4.45
C LEU A 30 8.12 -7.06 5.78
N GLU A 31 7.53 -7.42 6.92
CA GLU A 31 8.12 -7.15 8.24
C GLU A 31 9.41 -7.95 8.44
N ARG A 32 9.44 -9.21 7.97
CA ARG A 32 10.65 -10.05 7.99
C ARG A 32 11.71 -9.54 7.01
N ASP A 33 11.30 -9.12 5.83
CA ASP A 33 12.16 -8.65 4.76
C ASP A 33 11.44 -7.60 3.92
N ALA A 34 11.81 -6.34 4.11
CA ALA A 34 11.12 -5.21 3.49
C ALA A 34 11.31 -5.13 1.96
N ARG A 35 12.17 -5.95 1.35
CA ARG A 35 12.38 -5.94 -0.10
C ARG A 35 11.13 -6.40 -0.83
N CYS A 36 10.65 -5.58 -1.77
CA CYS A 36 9.46 -5.90 -2.54
C CYS A 36 9.47 -5.24 -3.92
N SER A 37 8.67 -5.83 -4.81
CA SER A 37 8.37 -5.27 -6.13
C SER A 37 6.85 -5.10 -6.26
N LEU A 38 6.42 -3.95 -6.73
CA LEU A 38 5.01 -3.64 -7.03
C LEU A 38 4.88 -3.40 -8.52
N MET A 39 4.13 -4.26 -9.21
CA MET A 39 3.83 -4.11 -10.64
C MET A 39 2.48 -3.42 -10.79
N VAL A 40 2.46 -2.30 -11.53
CA VAL A 40 1.25 -1.64 -11.98
C VAL A 40 1.14 -1.83 -13.47
N SER A 41 -0.01 -2.32 -13.93
CA SER A 41 -0.28 -2.50 -15.34
C SER A 41 -1.33 -1.51 -15.82
N LYS A 42 -1.32 -1.20 -17.13
CA LYS A 42 -2.46 -0.58 -17.79
C LYS A 42 -3.68 -1.49 -17.69
N GLN A 43 -4.86 -0.92 -17.89
CA GLN A 43 -6.12 -1.67 -17.89
C GLN A 43 -6.17 -2.78 -18.94
N ASP A 44 -5.45 -2.61 -20.06
CA ASP A 44 -5.35 -3.58 -21.16
C ASP A 44 -4.30 -4.68 -20.93
N TRP A 45 -3.57 -4.64 -19.81
CA TRP A 45 -2.46 -5.55 -19.47
C TRP A 45 -1.29 -5.57 -20.46
N GLY A 46 -1.25 -4.65 -21.44
CA GLY A 46 -0.23 -4.63 -22.49
C GLY A 46 1.06 -3.97 -22.04
N SER A 47 0.95 -2.84 -21.33
CA SER A 47 2.12 -2.16 -20.74
C SER A 47 2.09 -2.22 -19.21
N TYR A 48 3.27 -2.26 -18.60
CA TYR A 48 3.41 -2.24 -17.15
C TYR A 48 4.66 -1.51 -16.70
N ILE A 49 4.66 -1.13 -15.44
CA ILE A 49 5.79 -0.58 -14.70
C ILE A 49 5.95 -1.35 -13.39
N VAL A 50 7.18 -1.56 -12.97
CA VAL A 50 7.54 -2.22 -11.73
C VAL A 50 8.33 -1.25 -10.87
N PHE A 51 7.85 -1.07 -9.65
CA PHE A 51 8.51 -0.32 -8.60
C PHE A 51 9.22 -1.32 -7.68
N GLU A 52 10.54 -1.38 -7.75
CA GLU A 52 11.35 -2.24 -6.88
C GLU A 52 12.01 -1.40 -5.79
N GLY A 53 11.83 -1.78 -4.54
CA GLY A 53 12.31 -1.01 -3.40
C GLY A 53 12.12 -1.70 -2.06
N LYS A 54 12.04 -0.89 -1.01
CA LYS A 54 11.78 -1.34 0.35
C LYS A 54 10.45 -0.78 0.85
N ALA A 55 9.65 -1.64 1.49
CA ALA A 55 8.43 -1.24 2.14
C ALA A 55 8.70 -0.51 3.46
N THR A 56 8.03 0.63 3.63
CA THR A 56 7.82 1.28 4.93
C THR A 56 6.42 0.93 5.40
N ILE A 57 6.30 0.38 6.61
CA ILE A 57 5.03 -0.07 7.19
C ILE A 57 4.63 0.91 8.29
N LEU A 58 3.42 1.48 8.17
CA LEU A 58 2.77 2.24 9.23
C LEU A 58 1.68 1.36 9.84
N SER A 59 1.81 1.07 11.13
CA SER A 59 0.89 0.23 11.90
C SER A 59 0.55 0.88 13.24
N SER A 60 -0.42 0.30 13.95
CA SER A 60 -0.79 0.75 15.30
C SER A 60 0.33 0.58 16.33
N GLU A 61 1.37 -0.21 16.01
CA GLU A 61 2.48 -0.46 16.93
C GLU A 61 3.59 0.59 16.81
N ASN A 62 3.69 1.27 15.67
CA ASN A 62 4.82 2.17 15.38
C ASN A 62 4.43 3.60 14.99
N THR A 63 3.12 3.86 14.83
CA THR A 63 2.58 5.14 14.39
C THR A 63 1.51 5.60 15.36
N SER A 64 1.41 6.91 15.62
CA SER A 64 0.32 7.46 16.42
C SER A 64 -1.04 7.15 15.78
N ALA A 65 -2.09 7.05 16.59
CA ALA A 65 -3.44 6.77 16.09
C ALA A 65 -3.87 7.78 15.02
N ASP A 66 -3.62 9.07 15.24
CA ASP A 66 -3.90 10.13 14.27
C ASP A 66 -3.08 9.97 12.98
N GLY A 67 -1.78 9.68 13.11
CA GLY A 67 -0.89 9.53 11.96
C GLY A 67 -1.25 8.32 11.09
N LEU A 68 -1.62 7.20 11.71
CA LEU A 68 -2.06 6.00 10.98
C LEU A 68 -3.41 6.23 10.29
N ARG A 69 -4.36 6.86 10.98
CA ARG A 69 -5.65 7.23 10.39
C ARG A 69 -5.46 8.08 9.14
N ASP A 70 -4.69 9.16 9.26
CA ASP A 70 -4.49 10.10 8.15
C ASP A 70 -3.78 9.41 6.98
N ALA A 71 -2.77 8.59 7.25
CA ALA A 71 -2.10 7.78 6.22
C ALA A 71 -3.07 6.82 5.51
N LEU A 72 -3.93 6.12 6.24
CA LEU A 72 -4.90 5.18 5.66
C LEU A 72 -5.97 5.90 4.82
N ARG A 73 -6.39 7.11 5.20
CA ARG A 73 -7.30 7.94 4.39
C ARG A 73 -6.64 8.43 3.11
N ASP A 74 -5.37 8.83 3.17
CA ASP A 74 -4.63 9.26 1.99
C ASP A 74 -4.37 8.09 1.03
N VAL A 75 -4.04 6.91 1.55
CA VAL A 75 -3.92 5.68 0.76
C VAL A 75 -5.25 5.35 0.08
N TYR A 76 -6.39 5.52 0.76
CA TYR A 76 -7.71 5.36 0.15
C TYR A 76 -7.89 6.30 -1.03
N ARG A 77 -7.67 7.61 -0.83
CA ARG A 77 -7.80 8.62 -1.90
C ARG A 77 -6.91 8.32 -3.09
N ALA A 78 -5.66 7.95 -2.82
CA ALA A 78 -4.70 7.61 -3.85
C ALA A 78 -5.16 6.39 -4.68
N ALA A 79 -5.72 5.38 -4.01
CA ALA A 79 -6.13 4.12 -4.63
C ALA A 79 -7.46 4.21 -5.39
N THR A 80 -8.38 5.07 -4.95
CA THR A 80 -9.73 5.20 -5.55
C THR A 80 -9.90 6.43 -6.42
N SER A 81 -8.95 7.38 -6.35
CA SER A 81 -9.08 8.72 -6.96
C SER A 81 -10.34 9.47 -6.48
N GLY A 82 -10.73 9.30 -5.22
CA GLY A 82 -11.90 9.96 -4.64
C GLY A 82 -11.97 9.91 -3.10
N ASP A 83 -12.93 10.64 -2.52
CA ASP A 83 -13.17 10.67 -1.07
C ASP A 83 -14.12 9.54 -0.62
N HIS A 84 -13.97 9.11 0.64
CA HIS A 84 -14.93 8.21 1.27
C HIS A 84 -16.20 9.00 1.67
N PRO A 85 -17.42 8.47 1.45
CA PRO A 85 -18.65 9.18 1.79
C PRO A 85 -18.85 9.37 3.31
N ASN A 86 -18.18 8.55 4.12
CA ASN A 86 -18.26 8.58 5.58
C ASN A 86 -16.90 8.26 6.22
N TRP A 87 -16.09 9.27 6.50
CA TRP A 87 -14.75 9.04 7.04
C TRP A 87 -14.72 8.41 8.45
N PRO A 88 -15.59 8.79 9.41
CA PRO A 88 -15.64 8.13 10.71
C PRO A 88 -15.89 6.62 10.63
N GLU A 89 -16.80 6.18 9.76
CA GLU A 89 -17.06 4.75 9.52
C GLU A 89 -15.84 4.05 8.91
N TYR A 90 -15.18 4.69 7.94
CA TYR A 90 -13.95 4.18 7.37
C TYR A 90 -12.86 3.98 8.43
N ASP A 91 -12.65 4.97 9.30
CA ASP A 91 -11.62 4.89 10.34
C ASP A 91 -11.91 3.76 11.33
N GLN A 92 -13.17 3.58 11.74
CA GLN A 92 -13.55 2.48 12.63
C GLN A 92 -13.29 1.13 11.95
N ALA A 93 -13.65 0.99 10.67
CA ALA A 93 -13.35 -0.23 9.91
C ALA A 93 -11.84 -0.48 9.80
N MET A 94 -11.01 0.56 9.68
CA MET A 94 -9.54 0.41 9.66
C MET A 94 -9.00 -0.14 10.99
N ILE A 95 -9.59 0.28 12.12
CA ILE A 95 -9.23 -0.19 13.45
C ILE A 95 -9.67 -1.64 13.64
N ASP A 96 -10.92 -1.95 13.32
CA ASP A 96 -11.52 -3.28 13.49
C ASP A 96 -10.79 -4.34 12.67
N ASP A 97 -10.43 -4.00 11.41
CA ASP A 97 -9.65 -4.87 10.52
C ASP A 97 -8.15 -4.91 10.85
N ARG A 98 -7.69 -4.11 11.83
CA ARG A 98 -6.27 -3.91 12.16
C ARG A 98 -5.44 -3.61 10.91
N ARG A 99 -5.87 -2.62 10.14
CA ARG A 99 -5.24 -2.27 8.87
C ARG A 99 -3.96 -1.49 9.08
N VAL A 100 -3.03 -1.75 8.16
CA VAL A 100 -1.74 -1.09 8.06
C VAL A 100 -1.63 -0.40 6.71
N ALA A 101 -0.83 0.66 6.64
CA ALA A 101 -0.43 1.28 5.39
C ALA A 101 0.97 0.80 5.01
N VAL A 102 1.12 0.30 3.78
CA VAL A 102 2.40 -0.11 3.22
C VAL A 102 2.78 0.87 2.12
N ILE A 103 3.95 1.47 2.24
CA ILE A 103 4.48 2.49 1.32
C ILE A 103 5.75 1.94 0.68
N VAL A 104 5.79 1.88 -0.65
CA VAL A 104 6.95 1.41 -1.41
C VAL A 104 7.55 2.59 -2.14
N VAL A 105 8.70 3.07 -1.66
CA VAL A 105 9.52 4.04 -2.39
C VAL A 105 10.49 3.27 -3.28
N PRO A 106 10.40 3.40 -4.62
CA PRO A 106 11.24 2.64 -5.53
C PRO A 106 12.69 3.11 -5.47
N GLY A 107 13.63 2.16 -5.40
CA GLY A 107 15.04 2.41 -5.72
C GLY A 107 15.36 2.14 -7.19
N GLN A 108 14.52 1.34 -7.86
CA GLN A 108 14.59 1.04 -9.28
C GLN A 108 13.19 1.02 -9.88
N ILE A 109 13.08 1.49 -11.11
CA ILE A 109 11.84 1.49 -11.89
C ILE A 109 12.15 0.88 -13.26
N TYR A 110 11.40 -0.14 -13.65
CA TYR A 110 11.57 -0.83 -14.93
C TYR A 110 10.23 -1.34 -15.47
N GLY A 111 10.14 -1.65 -16.76
CA GLY A 111 8.92 -2.13 -17.37
C GLY A 111 8.87 -1.87 -18.87
N THR A 112 7.73 -2.15 -19.48
CA THR A 112 7.49 -1.91 -20.91
C THR A 112 6.91 -0.52 -21.20
N ALA A 113 6.51 0.20 -20.15
CA ALA A 113 5.97 1.57 -20.22
C ALA A 113 6.92 2.63 -19.63
N VAL A 114 8.21 2.31 -19.45
CA VAL A 114 9.23 3.26 -18.98
C VAL A 114 9.70 4.17 -20.11
#